data_AF-A0A650GDJ9-F1
#
_entry.id   AF-A0A650GDJ9-F1
#
_cell.length_a   1.000
_cell.length_b   1.000
_cell.length_c   1.000
_cell.angle_alpha   90.00
_cell.angle_beta   90.00
_cell.angle_gamma   90.00
#
_symmetry.space_group_name_H-M   'P 1'
#
loop_
_entity.id
_entity.type
_entity.pdbx_description
1 polymer ?
#
loop_
_entity_poly.entity_id
_entity_poly.type
_entity_poly.pdbx_seq_one_letter_code
_entity_poly.pdbx_strand_id
1 'polypeptide(L)'
;MSDIDAPHATRIVDKLESDGLVERRPHPDDKRRKLVTLTPAGTNALTTPDAVLLRPPAEIGRLPVDALEQLIRLLTLLVDKDAATAPIR
;
A
#
# COMPACT_ATOMS: atom_id res chain seq x y z
N MET A 1 -1.14 2.28 -8.17
CA MET A 1 -0.75 1.41 -7.04
C MET A 1 -1.12 0.01 -7.49
N SER A 2 -0.13 -0.67 -8.08
CA SER A 2 -0.32 -1.90 -8.86
C SER A 2 -1.01 -2.97 -8.03
N ASP A 3 -1.97 -3.67 -8.65
CA ASP A 3 -2.66 -4.82 -8.07
C ASP A 3 -1.61 -5.77 -7.45
N ILE A 4 -1.68 -5.97 -6.14
CA ILE A 4 -0.73 -6.87 -5.47
C ILE A 4 -1.27 -8.28 -5.66
N ASP A 5 -0.67 -9.05 -6.57
CA ASP A 5 -1.01 -10.47 -6.72
C ASP A 5 -0.92 -11.20 -5.37
N ALA A 6 -1.82 -12.13 -5.11
CA ALA A 6 -1.90 -12.84 -3.82
C ALA A 6 -0.56 -13.42 -3.29
N PRO A 7 0.34 -13.97 -4.15
CA PRO A 7 1.67 -14.41 -3.71
C PRO A 7 2.57 -13.25 -3.26
N HIS A 8 2.47 -12.09 -3.90
CA HIS A 8 3.20 -10.88 -3.52
C HIS A 8 2.67 -10.31 -2.20
N ALA A 9 1.36 -10.27 -2.01
CA ALA A 9 0.74 -9.81 -0.77
C ALA A 9 1.18 -10.68 0.42
N THR A 10 1.22 -11.99 0.22
CA THR A 10 1.63 -12.94 1.26
C THR A 10 3.08 -12.69 1.69
N ARG A 11 4.01 -12.53 0.74
CA ARG A 11 5.43 -12.24 1.04
C ARG A 11 5.62 -10.92 1.79
N ILE A 12 4.87 -9.89 1.43
CA ILE A 12 4.90 -8.59 2.12
C ILE A 12 4.43 -8.77 3.57
N VAL A 13 3.32 -9.49 3.78
CA VAL A 13 2.79 -9.74 5.12
C VAL A 13 3.74 -10.61 5.94
N ASP A 14 4.36 -11.63 5.36
CA ASP A 14 5.35 -12.48 6.04
C ASP A 14 6.55 -11.66 6.51
N LYS A 15 7.03 -10.73 5.67
CA LYS A 15 8.13 -9.84 6.03
C LYS A 15 7.74 -8.91 7.19
N LEU A 16 6.57 -8.27 7.10
CA LEU A 16 6.06 -7.40 8.15
C LEU A 16 5.82 -8.15 9.48
N GLU A 17 5.40 -9.43 9.41
CA GLU A 17 5.21 -10.29 10.57
C GLU A 17 6.56 -10.67 11.19
N SER A 18 7.57 -11.00 10.37
CA SER A 18 8.93 -11.28 10.83
C SER A 18 9.61 -10.08 11.49
N ASP A 19 9.27 -8.86 11.05
CA ASP A 19 9.76 -7.61 11.63
C ASP A 19 8.95 -7.18 12.86
N GLY A 20 7.95 -7.97 13.29
CA GLY A 20 7.11 -7.69 14.45
C GLY A 20 6.13 -6.54 14.28
N LEU A 21 5.89 -6.09 13.05
CA LEU A 21 5.06 -4.93 12.72
C LEU A 21 3.58 -5.31 12.53
N VAL A 22 3.30 -6.55 12.14
CA VAL A 22 1.94 -7.09 12.05
C VAL A 22 1.84 -8.45 12.72
N GLU A 23 0.62 -8.85 13.04
CA GLU A 23 0.30 -10.19 13.55
C GLU A 23 -0.89 -10.79 12.79
N ARG A 24 -0.91 -12.11 12.64
CA ARG A 24 -2.03 -12.85 12.03
C ARG A 24 -2.91 -13.49 13.10
N ARG A 25 -4.18 -13.09 13.14
CA ARG A 25 -5.19 -13.66 14.04
C ARG A 25 -6.27 -14.41 13.25
N PRO A 26 -6.87 -15.49 13.78
CA PRO A 26 -8.03 -16.11 13.15
C PRO A 26 -9.16 -15.09 13.01
N HIS A 27 -9.88 -15.10 11.88
CA HIS A 27 -11.08 -14.29 11.74
C HIS A 27 -12.16 -14.81 12.71
N PRO A 28 -12.87 -13.93 13.45
CA PRO A 28 -13.85 -14.33 14.46
C PRO A 28 -14.97 -15.20 13.87
N ASP A 29 -15.43 -14.88 12.66
CA ASP A 29 -16.54 -15.58 11.99
C ASP A 29 -16.12 -16.78 11.10
N ASP A 30 -14.86 -16.87 10.67
CA ASP A 30 -14.37 -18.01 9.87
C ASP A 30 -12.88 -18.25 10.14
N LYS A 31 -12.58 -19.31 10.92
CA LYS A 31 -11.20 -19.65 11.32
C LYS A 31 -10.29 -20.03 10.15
N ARG A 32 -10.85 -20.30 8.96
CA ARG A 32 -10.06 -20.54 7.73
C ARG A 32 -9.47 -19.27 7.16
N ARG A 33 -9.93 -18.09 7.62
CA ARG A 33 -9.40 -16.78 7.24
C ARG A 33 -8.51 -16.25 8.35
N LYS A 34 -7.48 -15.49 7.96
CA LYS A 34 -6.59 -14.77 8.86
C LYS A 34 -6.81 -13.27 8.68
N LEU A 35 -6.97 -12.56 9.80
CA LEU A 35 -6.91 -11.11 9.87
C LEU A 35 -5.46 -10.71 10.15
N VAL A 36 -4.91 -9.85 9.31
CA VAL A 36 -3.62 -9.20 9.53
C VAL A 36 -3.89 -7.91 10.29
N THR A 37 -3.26 -7.70 11.43
CA THR A 37 -3.46 -6.52 12.28
C THR A 37 -2.11 -5.90 12.62
N LEU A 38 -2.05 -4.56 12.67
CA LEU A 38 -0.84 -3.85 13.11
C LEU A 38 -0.58 -4.12 14.60
N THR A 39 0.67 -4.37 14.95
CA THR A 39 1.13 -4.37 16.34
C THR A 39 1.34 -2.92 16.80
N PRO A 40 1.54 -2.67 18.12
CA PRO A 40 1.96 -1.34 18.58
C PRO A 40 3.26 -0.85 17.91
N ALA A 41 4.21 -1.76 17.64
CA ALA A 41 5.43 -1.46 16.90
C ALA A 41 5.14 -1.09 15.44
N GLY A 42 4.22 -1.81 14.78
CA GLY A 42 3.75 -1.47 13.43
C GLY A 42 3.10 -0.09 13.35
N THR A 43 2.23 0.24 14.30
CA THR A 43 1.61 1.57 14.36
C THR A 43 2.65 2.67 14.56
N ASN A 44 3.66 2.45 15.42
CA ASN A 44 4.74 3.41 15.62
C ASN A 44 5.64 3.54 14.38
N ALA A 45 5.87 2.45 13.64
CA ALA A 45 6.63 2.49 12.40
C ALA A 45 5.96 3.40 11.35
N LEU A 46 4.63 3.46 11.30
CA LEU A 46 3.89 4.38 10.42
C LEU A 46 4.08 5.86 10.78
N THR A 47 4.46 6.16 12.02
CA THR A 47 4.73 7.53 12.49
C THR A 47 6.20 7.93 12.32
N THR A 48 7.05 7.00 11.88
CA THR A 48 8.49 7.22 11.74
C THR A 48 8.78 8.05 10.48
N PRO A 49 9.79 8.94 10.51
CA PRO A 49 10.20 9.71 9.34
C PRO A 49 10.43 8.90 8.08
N ASP A 50 10.80 7.61 8.15
CA ASP A 50 11.00 6.73 6.98
C ASP A 50 9.73 6.50 6.13
N ALA A 51 8.57 6.97 6.59
CA ALA A 51 7.42 7.27 5.71
C ALA A 51 7.76 8.34 4.63
N VAL A 52 8.98 8.88 4.61
CA VAL A 52 9.58 9.67 3.52
C VAL A 52 9.39 8.98 2.17
N LEU A 53 9.36 7.64 2.10
CA LEU A 53 9.05 6.93 0.84
C LEU A 53 7.66 7.28 0.27
N LEU A 54 6.73 7.75 1.10
CA LEU A 54 5.40 8.21 0.72
C LEU A 54 5.27 9.74 0.69
N ARG A 55 6.34 10.49 1.01
CA ARG A 55 6.33 11.93 0.83
C ARG A 55 6.53 12.25 -0.65
N PRO A 56 5.58 12.93 -1.30
CA PRO A 56 5.83 13.41 -2.64
C PRO A 56 7.00 14.41 -2.61
N PRO A 57 7.78 14.53 -3.70
CA PRO A 57 8.77 15.59 -3.84
C PRO A 57 8.16 16.95 -3.48
N ALA A 58 8.94 17.82 -2.82
CA ALA A 58 8.45 19.10 -2.31
C ALA A 58 7.87 19.98 -3.44
N GLU A 59 8.33 19.77 -4.67
CA GLU A 59 7.88 20.42 -5.90
C GLU A 59 6.40 20.15 -6.18
N ILE A 60 5.90 18.94 -5.90
CA ILE A 60 4.48 18.60 -6.07
C ILE A 60 3.63 19.39 -5.09
N GLY A 61 4.11 19.61 -3.86
CA GLY A 61 3.41 20.41 -2.86
C GLY A 61 3.33 21.91 -3.20
N ARG A 62 4.11 22.38 -4.18
CA ARG A 62 4.10 23.78 -4.65
C ARG A 62 3.23 24.00 -5.89
N LEU A 63 2.65 22.93 -6.45
CA LEU A 63 1.81 23.04 -7.64
C LEU A 63 0.51 23.81 -7.33
N PRO A 64 0.03 24.65 -8.27
CA PRO A 64 -1.33 25.14 -8.27
C PRO A 64 -2.36 24.01 -8.19
N VAL A 65 -3.52 24.26 -7.57
CA VAL A 65 -4.55 23.25 -7.32
C VAL A 65 -5.04 22.60 -8.62
N ASP A 66 -5.24 23.39 -9.67
CA ASP A 66 -5.63 22.95 -11.01
C ASP A 66 -4.58 22.02 -11.65
N ALA A 67 -3.30 22.33 -11.49
CA ALA A 67 -2.21 21.47 -11.95
C ALA A 67 -2.16 20.14 -11.18
N LEU A 68 -2.43 20.17 -9.87
CA LEU A 68 -2.51 18.96 -9.05
C LEU A 68 -3.71 18.08 -9.44
N GLU A 69 -4.87 18.68 -9.69
CA GLU A 69 -6.05 17.98 -10.20
C GLU A 69 -5.77 17.32 -11.56
N GLN A 70 -5.09 18.03 -12.46
CA GLN A 70 -4.71 17.48 -13.76
C GLN A 70 -3.72 16.32 -13.62
N LEU A 71 -2.73 16.44 -12.73
CA LEU A 71 -1.77 15.38 -12.45
C LEU A 71 -2.48 14.13 -11.91
N ILE A 72 -3.40 14.28 -10.96
CA ILE A 72 -4.20 13.16 -10.42
C ILE A 72 -4.96 12.47 -11.56
N ARG A 73 -5.65 13.23 -12.43
CA ARG A 73 -6.39 12.65 -13.56
C ARG A 73 -5.48 11.83 -14.49
N LEU A 74 -4.29 12.34 -14.81
CA LEU A 74 -3.34 11.65 -15.69
C LEU A 74 -2.77 10.39 -15.03
N LEU A 75 -2.41 10.45 -13.74
CA LEU A 75 -1.91 9.29 -13.00
C LEU A 75 -2.98 8.20 -12.88
N THR A 76 -4.24 8.56 -12.62
CA THR A 76 -5.36 7.60 -12.60
C THR A 76 -5.52 6.94 -13.97
N LEU A 77 -5.49 7.70 -15.06
CA LEU A 77 -5.58 7.15 -16.41
C LEU A 77 -4.46 6.15 -16.73
N LEU A 78 -3.24 6.41 -16.27
CA LEU A 78 -2.10 5.51 -16.46
C LEU A 78 -2.26 4.21 -15.65
N VAL A 79 -2.68 4.32 -14.38
CA VAL A 79 -2.92 3.15 -13.52
C VAL A 79 -4.05 2.27 -14.08
N ASP A 80 -5.13 2.87 -14.56
CA ASP A 80 -6.26 2.14 -15.13
C ASP A 80 -5.88 1.43 -16.45
N LYS A 81 -4.98 2.02 -17.24
CA LYS A 81 -4.45 1.40 -18.47
C LYS A 81 -3.51 0.23 -18.19
N ASP A 82 -2.67 0.34 -17.16
CA ASP A 82 -1.79 -0.76 -16.74
C ASP A 82 -2.62 -1.95 -16.21
N ALA A 83 -3.69 -1.70 -15.45
CA ALA A 83 -4.61 -2.74 -15.00
C ALA A 83 -5.33 -3.45 -16.17
N ALA A 84 -5.62 -2.74 -17.26
CA ALA A 84 -6.22 -3.30 -18.46
C ALA A 84 -5.25 -4.10 -19.35
N THR A 85 -3.93 -4.00 -19.11
CA THR A 85 -2.88 -4.57 -19.99
C THR A 85 -2.19 -5.79 -19.38
N ALA A 86 -2.43 -6.13 -18.11
CA ALA A 86 -1.79 -7.30 -17.48
C ALA A 86 -2.33 -8.63 -18.05
N PRO A 87 -1.51 -9.44 -18.75
CA PRO A 87 -1.92 -10.78 -19.16
C PRO A 87 -1.89 -11.70 -17.94
N ILE A 88 -2.98 -12.44 -17.76
CA ILE A 88 -3.09 -13.54 -16.79
C ILE A 88 -1.99 -14.57 -17.12
N ARG A 89 -1.06 -14.81 -16.19
CA ARG A 89 -0.11 -15.93 -16.26
C ARG A 89 -0.12 -16.73 -14.96
#